data_AF-A0A9D9JKB1-F1
#
_entry.id   AF-A0A9D9JKB1-F1
#
_cell.length_a   1.000
_cell.length_b   1.000
_cell.length_c   1.000
_cell.angle_alpha   90.00
_cell.angle_beta   90.00
_cell.angle_gamma   90.00
#
_symmetry.space_group_name_H-M   'P 1'
#
loop_
_entity.id
_entity.type
_entity.pdbx_description
1 polymer ?
#
loop_
_entity_poly.entity_id
_entity_poly.type
_entity_poly.pdbx_seq_one_letter_code
_entity_poly.pdbx_strand_id
1 'polypeptide(L)'
;MLEKIAERASGDRAEQLRRLVGGAVFDTVLETDLLIRARLRQDPSVGLWRVVAVSGVVDRTDGERAATRALVLQPALRRVVPLVVSEGTTEGSMGRADRLDVVTLPNGRSQDGKQEVARWVG
;
A
#
# COMPACT_ATOMS: atom_id res chain seq x y z
N MET A 1 11.60 -2.34 17.11
CA MET A 1 11.87 -3.54 16.27
C MET A 1 10.50 -4.14 15.98
N LEU A 2 9.96 -3.91 14.78
CA LEU A 2 8.67 -4.46 14.39
C LEU A 2 8.91 -5.84 13.78
N GLU A 3 8.33 -6.87 14.38
CA GLU A 3 8.35 -8.22 13.82
C GLU A 3 7.21 -8.33 12.80
N LYS A 4 7.54 -8.66 11.56
CA LYS A 4 6.56 -8.88 10.50
C LYS A 4 5.85 -10.22 10.77
N ILE A 5 4.74 -10.18 11.48
CA ILE A 5 3.82 -11.32 11.58
C ILE A 5 2.93 -11.30 10.33
N ALA A 6 3.33 -12.06 9.32
CA ALA A 6 2.46 -12.31 8.17
C ALA A 6 1.35 -13.27 8.58
N GLU A 7 0.23 -12.74 9.07
CA GLU A 7 -0.97 -13.55 9.28
C GLU A 7 -1.43 -14.05 7.90
N ARG A 8 -1.22 -15.34 7.64
CA ARG A 8 -1.58 -15.96 6.36
C ARG A 8 -3.07 -15.79 6.15
N ALA A 9 -3.45 -15.25 5.00
CA ALA A 9 -4.84 -15.31 4.56
C ALA A 9 -5.32 -16.77 4.65
N SER A 10 -6.54 -17.00 5.16
CA SER A 10 -7.18 -18.32 5.13
C SER A 10 -6.97 -18.93 3.74
N GLY A 11 -6.52 -20.19 3.64
CA GLY A 11 -5.95 -20.75 2.40
C GLY A 11 -6.72 -20.43 1.11
N ASP A 12 -8.05 -20.37 1.19
CA ASP A 12 -8.93 -19.98 0.08
C ASP A 12 -8.69 -18.57 -0.48
N ARG A 13 -8.45 -17.57 0.36
CA ARG A 13 -8.24 -16.18 -0.08
C ARG A 13 -6.89 -16.00 -0.76
N ALA A 14 -5.84 -16.65 -0.25
CA ALA A 14 -4.52 -16.64 -0.86
C ALA A 14 -4.58 -17.25 -2.27
N GLU A 15 -5.26 -18.38 -2.41
CA GLU A 15 -5.38 -19.07 -3.70
C GLU A 15 -6.29 -18.31 -4.69
N GLN A 16 -7.36 -17.68 -4.22
CA GLN A 16 -8.15 -16.76 -5.04
C GLN A 16 -7.31 -15.59 -5.55
N LEU A 17 -6.48 -15.01 -4.69
CA LEU A 17 -5.61 -13.91 -5.06
C LEU A 17 -4.52 -14.36 -6.04
N ARG A 18 -3.89 -15.51 -5.81
CA ARG A 18 -2.90 -16.11 -6.74
C ARG A 18 -3.49 -16.33 -8.13
N ARG A 19 -4.73 -16.82 -8.22
CA ARG A 19 -5.44 -16.96 -9.51
C ARG A 19 -5.76 -15.62 -10.17
N LEU A 20 -6.08 -14.60 -9.37
CA LEU A 20 -6.39 -13.26 -9.88
C LEU A 20 -5.15 -12.55 -10.45
N VAL A 21 -4.01 -12.65 -9.76
CA VAL A 21 -2.79 -11.90 -10.14
C VAL A 21 -1.79 -12.71 -10.95
N GLY A 22 -1.90 -14.04 -10.93
CA GLY A 22 -0.92 -14.95 -11.52
C GLY A 22 0.26 -15.23 -10.58
N GLY A 23 0.97 -16.35 -10.83
CA GLY A 23 2.03 -16.83 -9.94
C GLY A 23 3.17 -15.82 -9.71
N ALA A 24 3.73 -15.28 -10.80
CA ALA A 24 4.86 -14.35 -10.71
C ALA A 24 4.53 -13.05 -9.94
N VAL A 25 3.31 -12.55 -10.09
CA VAL A 25 2.84 -11.34 -9.38
C VAL A 25 2.47 -11.67 -7.94
N PHE A 26 2.01 -12.89 -7.67
CA PHE A 26 1.68 -13.35 -6.33
C PHE A 26 2.92 -13.39 -5.43
N ASP A 27 4.10 -13.69 -5.96
CA ASP A 27 5.34 -13.61 -5.18
C ASP A 27 5.60 -12.18 -4.67
N THR A 28 5.31 -11.15 -5.48
CA THR A 28 5.37 -9.74 -5.05
C THR A 28 4.34 -9.40 -3.96
N VAL A 29 3.16 -10.04 -4.00
CA VAL A 29 2.15 -9.91 -2.94
C VAL A 29 2.70 -10.46 -1.62
N LEU A 30 3.35 -11.64 -1.65
CA LEU A 30 3.91 -12.27 -0.45
C LEU A 30 5.04 -11.45 0.18
N GLU A 31 5.78 -10.69 -0.63
CA GLU A 31 6.83 -9.80 -0.14
C GLU A 31 6.29 -8.50 0.48
N THR A 32 5.04 -8.13 0.18
CA THR A 32 4.39 -6.93 0.73
C THR A 32 4.13 -7.09 2.23
N ASP A 33 4.16 -5.99 3.01
CA ASP A 33 3.88 -6.07 4.44
C ASP A 33 2.38 -6.23 4.68
N LEU A 34 1.56 -5.39 4.04
CA LEU A 34 0.12 -5.58 3.97
C LEU A 34 -0.42 -5.25 2.58
N LEU A 35 -1.34 -6.08 2.09
CA LEU A 35 -2.16 -5.77 0.93
C LEU A 35 -3.62 -5.65 1.37
N ILE A 36 -4.18 -4.45 1.25
CA ILE A 36 -5.54 -4.15 1.74
C ILE A 36 -6.46 -3.89 0.55
N ARG A 37 -7.57 -4.62 0.48
CA ARG A 37 -8.69 -4.28 -0.41
C ARG A 37 -9.65 -3.37 0.34
N ALA A 38 -9.88 -2.17 -0.17
CA ALA A 38 -10.75 -1.17 0.43
C ALA A 38 -11.80 -0.67 -0.55
N ARG A 39 -12.83 0.00 -0.02
CA ARG A 39 -13.80 0.79 -0.78
C ARG A 39 -13.79 2.20 -0.22
N LEU A 40 -13.96 3.20 -1.08
CA LEU A 40 -14.07 4.58 -0.61
C LEU A 40 -15.36 4.73 0.22
N ARG A 41 -15.27 5.39 1.37
CA ARG A 41 -16.43 5.62 2.24
C ARG A 41 -17.47 6.53 1.58
N GLN A 42 -17.00 7.53 0.83
CA GLN A 42 -17.85 8.49 0.13
C GLN A 42 -18.44 7.93 -1.17
N ASP A 43 -17.76 6.97 -1.80
CA ASP A 43 -18.25 6.23 -2.97
C ASP A 43 -17.88 4.74 -2.87
N PRO A 44 -18.74 3.91 -2.25
CA PRO A 44 -18.47 2.48 -2.08
C PRO A 44 -18.38 1.69 -3.39
N SER A 45 -18.82 2.26 -4.52
CA SER A 45 -18.66 1.63 -5.84
C SER A 45 -17.20 1.61 -6.29
N VAL A 46 -16.38 2.53 -5.76
CA VAL A 46 -14.95 2.62 -6.03
C VAL A 46 -14.19 1.72 -5.07
N GLY A 47 -13.86 0.52 -5.55
CA GLY A 47 -12.88 -0.37 -4.94
C GLY A 47 -11.45 0.02 -5.29
N LEU A 48 -10.54 -0.08 -4.33
CA LEU A 48 -9.11 0.15 -4.50
C LEU A 48 -8.28 -0.86 -3.69
N TRP A 49 -7.02 -1.00 -4.06
CA TRP A 49 -6.03 -1.80 -3.35
C TRP A 49 -4.96 -0.89 -2.76
N ARG A 50 -4.51 -1.17 -1.53
CA ARG A 50 -3.40 -0.48 -0.88
C ARG A 50 -2.26 -1.45 -0.66
N VAL A 51 -1.09 -1.11 -1.19
CA VAL A 51 0.18 -1.79 -0.93
C VAL A 51 0.86 -1.04 0.18
N VAL A 52 0.89 -1.63 1.37
CA VAL A 52 1.42 -0.97 2.56
C VAL A 52 2.81 -1.50 2.86
N ALA A 53 3.76 -0.57 2.97
CA ALA A 53 5.03 -0.80 3.64
C ALA A 53 4.93 -0.28 5.08
N VAL A 54 5.38 -1.09 6.05
CA VAL A 54 5.36 -0.72 7.47
C VAL A 54 6.80 -0.57 7.94
N SER A 55 7.15 0.61 8.45
CA SER A 55 8.52 0.91 8.90
C SER A 55 8.53 1.66 10.23
N GLY A 56 9.45 1.30 11.13
CA GLY A 56 9.61 2.01 12.40
C GLY A 56 10.07 3.46 12.20
N VAL A 57 10.95 3.69 11.22
CA VAL A 57 11.41 5.02 10.80
C VAL A 57 11.37 5.05 9.28
N VAL A 58 10.54 5.93 8.70
CA VAL A 58 10.49 6.04 7.23
C VAL A 58 11.82 6.52 6.71
N ASP A 59 12.44 5.70 5.87
CA ASP A 59 13.54 6.10 5.02
C ASP A 59 13.12 6.11 3.54
N ARG A 60 14.06 6.51 2.69
CA ARG A 60 13.82 6.63 1.25
C ARG A 60 13.40 5.31 0.59
N THR A 61 13.88 4.18 1.11
CA THR A 61 13.65 2.86 0.52
C THR A 61 12.22 2.37 0.75
N ASP A 62 11.54 2.85 1.80
CA ASP A 62 10.16 2.49 2.11
C ASP A 62 9.18 2.94 1.02
N GLY A 63 9.30 4.20 0.59
CA GLY A 63 8.48 4.75 -0.49
C GLY A 63 8.77 4.09 -1.84
N GLU A 64 10.05 3.88 -2.18
CA GLU A 64 10.46 3.23 -3.42
C GLU A 64 9.96 1.76 -3.47
N ARG A 65 10.00 1.05 -2.34
CA ARG A 65 9.48 -0.32 -2.20
C ARG A 65 7.97 -0.38 -2.36
N ALA A 66 7.22 0.51 -1.69
CA ALA A 66 5.76 0.57 -1.83
C ALA A 66 5.35 0.90 -3.28
N ALA A 67 5.99 1.91 -3.89
CA ALA A 67 5.72 2.32 -5.26
C ALA A 67 6.04 1.23 -6.28
N THR A 68 7.22 0.58 -6.18
CA THR A 68 7.62 -0.51 -7.08
C THR A 68 6.63 -1.67 -7.02
N ARG A 69 6.23 -2.07 -5.82
CA ARG A 69 5.24 -3.14 -5.62
C ARG A 69 3.87 -2.74 -6.18
N ALA A 70 3.43 -1.50 -5.95
CA ALA A 70 2.18 -1.01 -6.53
C ALA A 70 2.20 -1.07 -8.08
N LEU A 71 3.30 -0.65 -8.71
CA LEU A 71 3.47 -0.72 -10.17
C LEU A 71 3.40 -2.16 -10.71
N VAL A 72 4.01 -3.12 -10.03
CA VAL A 72 3.94 -4.55 -10.42
C VAL A 72 2.51 -5.08 -10.30
N LEU A 73 1.75 -4.63 -9.30
CA LEU A 73 0.37 -5.10 -9.07
C LEU A 73 -0.67 -4.40 -9.94
N GLN A 74 -0.41 -3.18 -10.43
CA GLN A 74 -1.37 -2.37 -11.20
C GLN A 74 -1.98 -3.08 -12.43
N PRO A 75 -1.23 -3.87 -13.22
CA PRO A 75 -1.81 -4.59 -14.36
C PRO A 75 -2.85 -5.64 -13.96
N ALA A 76 -2.69 -6.24 -12.77
CA ALA A 76 -3.57 -7.30 -12.28
C ALA A 76 -4.69 -6.78 -11.37
N LEU A 77 -4.46 -5.66 -10.67
CA LEU A 77 -5.36 -5.11 -9.67
C LEU A 77 -5.75 -3.69 -10.05
N ARG A 78 -7.05 -3.40 -10.09
CA ARG A 78 -7.54 -2.03 -10.37
C ARG A 78 -7.24 -1.09 -9.20
N ARG A 79 -6.71 0.10 -9.51
CA ARG A 79 -6.50 1.22 -8.55
C ARG A 79 -5.65 0.79 -7.34
N VAL A 80 -4.37 0.52 -7.60
CA VAL A 80 -3.38 0.17 -6.57
C VAL A 80 -2.65 1.42 -6.09
N VAL A 81 -2.72 1.67 -4.79
CA VAL A 81 -2.14 2.85 -4.13
C VAL A 81 -0.97 2.41 -3.24
N PRO A 82 0.25 2.93 -3.44
CA PRO A 82 1.34 2.71 -2.52
C PRO A 82 1.17 3.55 -1.24
N LEU A 83 1.36 2.90 -0.09
CA LEU A 83 1.18 3.49 1.23
C LEU A 83 2.39 3.12 2.10
N VAL A 84 2.90 4.09 2.86
CA VAL A 84 3.88 3.86 3.92
C VAL A 84 3.27 4.25 5.25
N VAL A 85 3.34 3.35 6.23
CA VAL A 85 2.89 3.59 7.62
C VAL A 85 4.10 3.54 8.53
N SER A 86 4.22 4.51 9.43
CA SER A 86 5.35 4.57 10.36
C SER A 86 5.03 5.13 11.74
N GLU A 87 5.93 4.88 12.69
CA GLU A 87 5.89 5.49 14.03
C GLU A 87 6.49 6.92 14.04
N GLY A 88 7.33 7.28 13.06
CA GLY A 88 7.87 8.62 12.88
C GLY A 88 8.19 8.95 11.41
N THR A 89 8.36 10.24 11.08
CA THR A 89 8.65 10.72 9.71
C THR A 89 9.90 11.61 9.73
N THR A 90 10.84 11.38 8.81
CA THR A 90 12.00 12.26 8.58
C THR A 90 11.65 13.30 7.50
N GLU A 91 12.15 14.54 7.58
CA GLU A 91 11.82 15.62 6.61
C GLU A 91 12.08 15.21 5.14
N GLY A 92 13.12 14.40 4.89
CA GLY A 92 13.46 13.89 3.55
C GLY A 92 12.48 12.86 2.96
N SER A 93 11.63 12.24 3.80
CA SER A 93 10.67 11.24 3.36
C SER A 93 9.41 11.83 2.71
N MET A 94 8.94 13.00 3.19
CA MET A 94 7.72 13.64 2.69
C MET A 94 7.88 14.19 1.26
N GLY A 95 8.99 14.88 0.97
CA GLY A 95 9.22 15.51 -0.34
C GLY A 95 9.48 14.53 -1.50
N ARG A 96 9.67 13.24 -1.20
CA ARG A 96 9.88 12.18 -2.20
C ARG A 96 8.67 11.25 -2.31
N ALA A 97 7.98 10.99 -1.19
CA ALA A 97 6.69 10.32 -1.21
C ALA A 97 5.71 11.04 -2.15
N ASP A 98 5.71 12.38 -2.10
CA ASP A 98 4.89 13.20 -2.99
C ASP A 98 5.23 13.04 -4.48
N ARG A 99 6.51 12.83 -4.83
CA ARG A 99 6.94 12.58 -6.23
C ARG A 99 6.64 11.17 -6.72
N LEU A 100 6.52 10.21 -5.80
CA LEU A 100 6.26 8.80 -6.10
C LEU A 100 4.79 8.44 -5.91
N ASP A 101 3.93 9.44 -5.67
CA ASP A 101 2.50 9.24 -5.42
C ASP A 101 2.22 8.32 -4.21
N VAL A 102 3.14 8.30 -3.24
CA VAL A 102 3.08 7.49 -2.03
C VAL A 102 2.42 8.28 -0.91
N VAL A 103 1.40 7.69 -0.31
CA VAL A 103 0.78 8.22 0.90
C VAL A 103 1.65 7.84 2.11
N THR A 104 1.91 8.79 3.01
CA THR A 104 2.66 8.53 4.26
C THR A 104 1.75 8.77 5.48
N LEU A 105 1.66 7.80 6.39
CA LEU A 105 0.84 7.86 7.60
C LEU A 105 1.72 7.77 8.87
N PRO A 106 2.15 8.91 9.44
CA PRO A 106 2.83 8.92 10.74
C PRO A 106 1.89 8.56 11.89
N ASN A 107 2.36 7.75 12.83
CA ASN A 107 1.65 7.27 14.01
C ASN A 107 0.31 6.59 13.72
N GLY A 108 0.12 6.05 12.49
CA GLY A 108 -1.15 5.45 12.08
C GLY A 108 -2.35 6.41 12.08
N ARG A 109 -2.13 7.72 12.26
CA ARG A 109 -3.17 8.75 12.22
C ARG A 109 -3.19 9.37 10.84
N SER A 110 -4.37 9.39 10.22
CA SER A 110 -4.59 10.01 8.90
C SER A 110 -4.17 11.48 8.92
N GLN A 111 -3.16 11.85 8.11
CA GLN A 111 -3.09 13.23 7.63
C GLN A 111 -4.20 13.40 6.59
N ASP A 112 -5.31 13.99 7.04
CA ASP A 112 -6.46 14.45 6.27
C ASP A 112 -6.79 13.67 4.97
N GLY A 113 -7.61 12.61 5.11
CA GLY A 113 -8.05 11.75 4.00
C GLY A 113 -8.80 12.44 2.85
N LYS A 114 -9.04 13.77 2.94
CA LYS A 114 -9.55 14.58 1.83
C LYS A 114 -8.50 14.83 0.73
N GLN A 115 -7.23 14.97 1.07
CA GLN A 115 -6.16 15.16 0.07
C GLN A 115 -5.83 13.85 -0.67
N GLU A 116 -5.92 12.70 0.02
CA GLU A 116 -5.78 11.37 -0.60
C GLU A 116 -6.83 11.15 -1.71
N VAL A 117 -8.11 11.46 -1.46
CA VAL A 117 -9.19 11.15 -2.42
C VAL A 117 -9.18 12.10 -3.62
N ALA A 118 -8.88 13.39 -3.40
CA ALA A 118 -8.88 14.40 -4.46
C ALA A 118 -7.81 14.15 -5.54
N ARG A 119 -6.69 13.52 -5.19
CA ARG A 119 -5.59 13.22 -6.13
C ARG A 119 -5.92 12.08 -7.11
N TRP A 120 -6.90 11.24 -6.79
CA TRP A 120 -7.13 9.95 -7.50
C TRP A 120 -8.54 9.73 -8.02
N VAL A 121 -9.49 10.60 -7.65
CA VAL A 121 -10.86 10.62 -8.20
C VAL A 121 -11.01 11.70 -9.29
N GLY A 122 -9.99 12.55 -9.48
CA GLY A 122 -9.88 13.49 -10.60
C GLY A 122 -9.49 12.81 -11.91
#